data_AF-A0A4Y9ZYH2-F1
#
_entry.id   AF-A0A4Y9ZYH2-F1
#
_cell.length_a   1.000
_cell.length_b   1.000
_cell.length_c   1.000
_cell.angle_alpha   90.00
_cell.angle_beta   90.00
_cell.angle_gamma   90.00
#
_symmetry.space_group_name_H-M   'P 1'
#
loop_
_entity.id
_entity.type
_entity.pdbx_description
1 polymer ?
#
loop_
_entity_poly.entity_id
_entity_poly.type
_entity_poly.pdbx_seq_one_letter_code
_entity_poly.pdbx_strand_id
1 'polypeptide(L)'
;MASSSSSSPEISGLLPCSQTPDRLKFSTHEEVIEDLTSRFILNLPDEELASLERICFQVEQAHWFYEDFIREVNPKFPSLPLKRFSEMIFQACPLLHRWSGDHEGAFNHFMQYKTRVPVCGAIMLNDTWDKVVLVKGWKSGSGWGFPKGKINQNEEPHAC
;
A
#
# COMPACT_ATOMS: atom_id res chain seq x y z
N MET A 1 -25.27 -7.56 -45.11
CA MET A 1 -25.51 -7.00 -43.77
C MET A 1 -25.62 -8.18 -42.82
N ALA A 2 -24.57 -8.46 -42.05
CA ALA A 2 -24.54 -9.59 -41.13
C ALA A 2 -24.54 -9.04 -39.70
N SER A 3 -25.65 -9.27 -39.00
CA SER A 3 -25.87 -8.87 -37.62
C SER A 3 -24.98 -9.71 -36.71
N SER A 4 -24.12 -9.03 -35.94
CA SER A 4 -23.27 -9.67 -34.93
C SER A 4 -24.06 -9.80 -33.63
N SER A 5 -24.33 -11.03 -33.20
CA SER A 5 -24.87 -11.32 -31.87
C SER A 5 -23.71 -11.41 -30.88
N SER A 6 -23.53 -10.37 -30.05
CA SER A 6 -22.58 -10.39 -28.94
C SER A 6 -23.23 -11.08 -27.73
N SER A 7 -22.84 -12.31 -27.45
CA SER A 7 -23.19 -12.98 -26.19
C SER A 7 -22.08 -12.70 -25.17
N SER A 8 -22.25 -11.67 -24.36
CA SER A 8 -21.50 -11.50 -23.10
C SER A 8 -22.34 -12.10 -21.96
N PRO A 9 -21.77 -12.92 -21.06
CA PRO A 9 -22.49 -13.35 -19.88
C PRO A 9 -22.63 -12.17 -18.91
N GLU A 10 -23.87 -11.80 -18.62
CA GLU A 10 -24.19 -10.82 -17.58
C GLU A 10 -23.77 -11.37 -16.21
N ILE A 11 -22.80 -10.71 -15.57
CA ILE A 11 -22.48 -10.93 -14.17
C ILE A 11 -23.68 -10.43 -13.37
N SER A 12 -24.53 -11.38 -12.99
CA SER A 12 -25.69 -11.15 -12.14
C SER A 12 -25.24 -10.46 -10.86
N GLY A 13 -25.89 -9.34 -10.55
CA GLY A 13 -25.50 -8.40 -9.51
C GLY A 13 -25.21 -9.08 -8.17
N LEU A 14 -24.05 -8.73 -7.62
CA LEU A 14 -23.77 -8.93 -6.20
C LEU A 14 -24.82 -8.13 -5.41
N LEU A 15 -25.52 -8.84 -4.53
CA LEU A 15 -26.46 -8.26 -3.57
C LEU A 15 -25.79 -7.10 -2.82
N PRO A 16 -26.48 -5.96 -2.60
CA PRO A 16 -25.98 -4.94 -1.69
C PRO A 16 -25.98 -5.56 -0.28
N CYS A 17 -24.80 -5.66 0.33
CA CYS A 17 -24.69 -6.02 1.73
C CYS A 17 -25.48 -4.98 2.56
N SER A 18 -26.62 -5.38 3.10
CA SER A 18 -27.51 -4.55 3.90
C SER A 18 -27.38 -4.92 5.38
N GLN A 19 -26.44 -4.24 6.05
CA GLN A 19 -26.24 -4.05 7.50
C GLN A 19 -24.85 -3.35 7.64
N THR A 20 -24.64 -2.16 8.20
CA THR A 20 -25.21 -1.44 9.35
C THR A 20 -24.90 0.09 9.28
N PRO A 21 -25.61 0.94 10.06
CA PRO A 21 -25.41 2.39 10.09
C PRO A 21 -24.16 2.79 10.89
N ASP A 22 -23.10 3.22 10.21
CA ASP A 22 -22.10 4.19 10.71
C ASP A 22 -21.26 4.66 9.53
N ARG A 23 -21.82 5.57 8.74
CA ARG A 23 -21.27 5.98 7.44
C ARG A 23 -20.05 6.90 7.55
N LEU A 24 -19.60 7.20 8.77
CA LEU A 24 -18.35 7.91 9.06
C LEU A 24 -17.71 7.27 10.29
N LYS A 25 -16.83 6.28 10.09
CA LYS A 25 -16.14 5.61 11.21
C LYS A 25 -15.18 6.53 11.97
N PHE A 26 -14.74 7.62 11.34
CA PHE A 26 -13.80 8.57 11.91
C PHE A 26 -14.29 9.99 11.67
N SER A 27 -14.39 10.77 12.76
CA SER A 27 -14.81 12.16 12.76
C SER A 27 -13.63 13.13 12.68
N THR A 28 -12.47 12.73 13.19
CA THR A 28 -11.27 13.57 13.26
C THR A 28 -10.05 12.88 12.64
N HIS A 29 -9.02 13.67 12.36
CA HIS A 29 -7.75 13.12 11.88
C HIS A 29 -6.98 12.38 12.97
N GLU A 30 -7.18 12.77 14.23
CA GLU A 30 -6.55 12.13 15.39
C GLU A 30 -7.05 10.69 15.55
N GLU A 31 -8.37 10.47 15.46
CA GLU A 31 -8.97 9.12 15.51
C GLU A 31 -8.44 8.21 14.39
N VAL A 32 -8.26 8.77 13.18
CA VAL A 32 -7.68 8.02 12.05
C VAL A 32 -6.23 7.61 12.36
N ILE A 33 -5.42 8.56 12.84
CA ILE A 33 -4.01 8.29 13.15
C ILE A 33 -3.88 7.30 14.31
N GLU A 34 -4.77 7.37 15.31
CA GLU A 34 -4.82 6.41 16.42
C GLU A 34 -5.19 5.00 15.95
N ASP A 35 -6.22 4.83 15.13
CA ASP A 35 -6.60 3.53 14.54
C ASP A 35 -5.46 2.95 13.70
N LEU A 36 -4.85 3.76 12.83
CA LEU A 36 -3.74 3.32 11.98
C LEU A 36 -2.50 2.94 12.80
N THR A 37 -2.18 3.71 13.85
CA THR A 37 -1.04 3.43 14.72
C THR A 37 -1.27 2.12 15.49
N SER A 38 -2.48 1.89 16.01
CA SER A 38 -2.85 0.63 16.67
C SER A 38 -2.80 -0.56 15.71
N ARG A 39 -3.35 -0.39 14.51
CA ARG A 39 -3.50 -1.47 13.53
C ARG A 39 -2.18 -1.91 12.90
N PHE A 40 -1.26 -0.98 12.65
CA PHE A 40 -0.03 -1.24 11.89
C PHE A 40 1.25 -1.18 12.72
N ILE A 41 1.27 -0.50 13.87
CA ILE A 41 2.52 -0.19 14.59
C ILE A 41 2.55 -0.77 16.02
N LEU A 42 1.55 -0.49 16.86
CA LEU A 42 1.63 -0.81 18.29
C LEU A 42 1.76 -2.30 18.61
N ASN A 43 1.23 -3.14 17.73
CA ASN A 43 1.17 -4.58 17.92
C ASN A 43 2.25 -5.34 17.14
N LEU A 44 3.28 -4.64 16.65
CA LEU A 44 4.41 -5.27 15.97
C LEU A 44 5.27 -6.05 16.98
N PRO A 45 5.89 -7.17 16.57
CA PRO A 45 6.86 -7.86 17.41
C PRO A 45 8.07 -6.96 17.68
N ASP A 46 8.72 -7.16 18.83
CA ASP A 46 9.87 -6.35 19.28
C ASP A 46 11.01 -6.33 18.25
N GLU A 47 11.19 -7.44 17.52
CA GLU A 47 12.17 -7.58 16.44
C GLU A 47 11.91 -6.61 15.28
N GLU A 48 10.65 -6.37 14.92
CA GLU A 48 10.27 -5.38 13.90
C GLU A 48 10.33 -3.96 14.46
N LEU A 49 9.93 -3.75 15.71
CA LEU A 49 10.04 -2.44 16.39
C LEU A 49 11.48 -1.98 16.61
N ALA A 50 12.44 -2.90 16.57
CA ALA A 50 13.86 -2.58 16.66
C ALA A 50 14.46 -2.05 15.34
N SER A 51 13.79 -2.25 14.19
CA SER A 51 14.26 -1.81 12.87
C SER A 51 13.43 -0.66 12.33
N LEU A 52 14.11 0.47 12.07
CA LEU A 52 13.49 1.63 11.45
C LEU A 52 12.90 1.28 10.07
N GLU A 53 13.60 0.45 9.30
CA GLU A 53 13.15 0.00 7.98
C GLU A 53 11.84 -0.77 8.07
N ARG A 54 11.73 -1.72 9.03
CA ARG A 54 10.51 -2.49 9.26
C ARG A 54 9.35 -1.60 9.66
N ILE A 55 9.56 -0.69 10.61
CA ILE A 55 8.56 0.30 11.01
C ILE A 55 8.12 1.14 9.80
N CYS A 56 9.06 1.64 8.99
CA CYS A 56 8.72 2.48 7.85
C CYS A 56 7.94 1.73 6.76
N PHE A 57 8.13 0.43 6.58
CA PHE A 57 7.24 -0.37 5.72
C PHE A 57 5.82 -0.43 6.29
N GLN A 58 5.66 -0.60 7.60
CA GLN A 58 4.34 -0.61 8.23
C GLN A 58 3.65 0.76 8.13
N VAL A 59 4.41 1.85 8.22
CA VAL A 59 3.91 3.21 7.99
C VAL A 59 3.47 3.42 6.54
N GLU A 60 4.19 2.84 5.57
CA GLU A 60 3.78 2.85 4.16
C GLU A 60 2.50 2.04 3.94
N GLN A 61 2.35 0.88 4.58
CA GLN A 61 1.11 0.10 4.56
C GLN A 61 -0.06 0.89 5.17
N ALA A 62 0.17 1.58 6.29
CA ALA A 62 -0.83 2.45 6.91
C ALA A 62 -1.21 3.62 6.01
N HIS A 63 -0.24 4.18 5.26
CA HIS A 63 -0.48 5.24 4.29
C HIS A 63 -1.37 4.76 3.13
N TRP A 64 -1.09 3.59 2.57
CA TRP A 64 -1.96 2.99 1.54
C TRP A 64 -3.35 2.70 2.08
N PHE A 65 -3.46 2.19 3.32
CA PHE A 65 -4.76 1.95 3.94
C PHE A 65 -5.56 3.26 4.11
N TYR A 66 -4.90 4.35 4.49
CA TYR A 66 -5.49 5.66 4.57
C TYR A 66 -6.00 6.17 3.22
N GLU A 67 -5.14 6.12 2.19
CA GLU A 67 -5.46 6.62 0.85
C GLU A 67 -6.55 5.80 0.15
N ASP A 68 -6.51 4.48 0.30
CA ASP A 68 -7.37 3.57 -0.46
C ASP A 68 -8.69 3.29 0.25
N PHE A 69 -8.73 3.17 1.59
CA PHE A 69 -9.95 2.81 2.31
C PHE A 69 -10.56 3.95 3.13
N ILE A 70 -9.75 4.69 3.89
CA ILE A 70 -10.29 5.74 4.77
C ILE A 70 -10.80 6.93 3.96
N ARG A 71 -10.04 7.37 2.97
CA ARG A 71 -10.43 8.48 2.07
C ARG A 71 -11.57 8.09 1.12
N GLU A 72 -11.72 6.82 0.76
CA GLU A 72 -12.86 6.33 -0.01
C GLU A 72 -14.17 6.47 0.79
N VAL A 73 -14.14 6.14 2.09
CA VAL A 73 -15.30 6.27 3.00
C VAL A 73 -15.58 7.73 3.36
N ASN A 74 -14.54 8.54 3.60
CA ASN A 74 -14.68 9.95 3.93
C ASN A 74 -13.78 10.84 3.05
N PRO A 75 -14.28 11.29 1.89
CA PRO A 75 -13.52 12.11 0.94
C PRO A 75 -13.15 13.52 1.45
N LYS A 76 -13.64 13.93 2.62
CA LYS A 76 -13.25 15.21 3.25
C LYS A 76 -11.81 15.18 3.75
N PHE A 77 -11.26 13.99 3.99
CA PHE A 77 -9.87 13.85 4.38
C PHE A 77 -8.93 14.14 3.19
N PRO A 78 -7.90 14.97 3.40
CA PRO A 78 -6.98 15.36 2.33
C PRO A 78 -6.12 14.17 1.89
N SER A 79 -5.66 14.15 0.64
CA SER A 79 -4.56 13.24 0.29
C SER A 79 -3.29 13.74 0.95
N LEU A 80 -2.48 12.83 1.49
CA LEU A 80 -1.26 13.15 2.21
C LEU A 80 -0.06 12.54 1.49
N PRO A 81 1.00 13.31 1.19
CA PRO A 81 2.25 12.72 0.75
C PRO A 81 2.82 11.81 1.84
N LEU A 82 3.41 10.67 1.46
CA LEU A 82 3.96 9.69 2.40
C LEU A 82 4.91 10.32 3.45
N LYS A 83 5.76 11.27 3.05
CA LYS A 83 6.66 11.99 3.98
C LYS A 83 5.87 12.67 5.11
N ARG A 84 4.85 13.46 4.76
CA ARG A 84 4.00 14.15 5.73
C ARG A 84 3.19 13.15 6.57
N PHE A 85 2.61 12.13 5.95
CA PHE A 85 1.86 11.11 6.66
C PHE A 85 2.74 10.39 7.71
N SER A 86 3.97 10.02 7.32
CA SER A 86 4.90 9.34 8.23
C SER A 86 5.32 10.23 9.42
N GLU A 87 5.48 11.54 9.20
CA GLU A 87 5.77 12.49 10.28
C GLU A 87 4.64 12.51 11.32
N MET A 88 3.39 12.51 10.86
CA MET A 88 2.21 12.49 11.72
C MET A 88 2.12 11.21 12.56
N ILE A 89 2.40 10.04 11.96
CA ILE A 89 2.44 8.76 12.69
C ILE A 89 3.59 8.75 13.72
N PHE A 90 4.77 9.26 13.36
CA PHE A 90 5.93 9.31 14.26
C PHE A 90 5.69 10.21 15.47
N GLN A 91 4.96 11.31 15.29
CA GLN A 91 4.59 12.21 16.39
C GLN A 91 3.51 11.60 17.29
N ALA A 92 2.53 10.90 16.70
CA ALA A 92 1.41 10.31 17.44
C ALA A 92 1.78 9.05 18.23
N CYS A 93 2.81 8.31 17.82
CA CYS A 93 3.21 7.06 18.47
C CYS A 93 4.43 7.26 19.40
N PRO A 94 4.27 7.17 20.74
CA PRO A 94 5.38 7.35 21.68
C PRO A 94 6.55 6.39 21.44
N LEU A 95 6.28 5.17 20.97
CA LEU A 95 7.32 4.17 20.66
C LEU A 95 8.28 4.65 19.55
N LEU A 96 7.80 5.56 18.70
CA LEU A 96 8.54 6.11 17.57
C LEU A 96 9.23 7.44 17.87
N HIS A 97 9.02 8.03 19.05
CA HIS A 97 9.58 9.34 19.41
C HIS A 97 11.11 9.39 19.36
N ARG A 98 11.79 8.26 19.54
CA ARG A 98 13.26 8.19 19.39
C ARG A 98 13.74 8.56 17.98
N TRP A 99 12.88 8.45 16.96
CA TRP A 99 13.16 8.81 15.58
C TRP A 99 12.42 10.09 15.13
N SER A 100 11.55 10.67 15.96
CA SER A 100 10.76 11.85 15.58
C SER A 100 11.57 13.15 15.57
N GLY A 101 12.67 13.22 16.34
CA GLY A 101 13.55 14.40 16.39
C GLY A 101 14.32 14.67 15.09
N ASP A 102 14.54 13.64 14.26
CA ASP A 102 15.11 13.74 12.91
C ASP A 102 14.30 12.87 11.93
N HIS A 103 13.03 13.22 11.77
CA HIS A 103 12.13 12.54 10.84
C HIS A 103 12.66 12.60 9.40
N GLU A 104 13.29 13.71 9.00
CA GLU A 104 13.82 13.86 7.65
C GLU A 104 14.97 12.88 7.36
N GLY A 105 15.93 12.76 8.29
CA GLY A 105 16.99 11.76 8.21
C GLY A 105 16.43 10.34 8.16
N ALA A 106 15.49 10.02 9.05
CA ALA A 106 14.84 8.70 9.09
C ALA A 106 14.11 8.36 7.78
N PHE A 107 13.35 9.31 7.23
CA PHE A 107 12.62 9.13 5.97
C PHE A 107 13.58 8.94 4.79
N ASN A 108 14.65 9.73 4.72
CA ASN A 108 15.64 9.63 3.65
C ASN A 108 16.38 8.29 3.71
N HIS A 109 16.75 7.84 4.91
CA HIS A 109 17.34 6.52 5.14
C HIS A 109 16.42 5.40 4.65
N PHE A 110 15.13 5.46 5.02
CA PHE A 110 14.14 4.49 4.57
C PHE A 110 13.99 4.47 3.05
N MET A 111 13.89 5.63 2.39
CA MET A 111 13.81 5.70 0.93
C MET A 111 15.05 5.08 0.27
N GLN A 112 16.25 5.35 0.80
CA GLN A 112 17.48 4.73 0.29
C GLN A 112 17.49 3.22 0.47
N TYR A 113 17.14 2.73 1.66
CA TYR A 113 17.03 1.30 1.93
C TYR A 113 16.03 0.63 0.98
N LYS A 114 14.84 1.22 0.83
CA LYS A 114 13.77 0.71 -0.02
C LYS A 114 14.19 0.52 -1.48
N THR A 115 15.07 1.37 -2.01
CA THR A 115 15.58 1.23 -3.38
C THR A 115 16.53 0.05 -3.58
N ARG A 116 17.14 -0.45 -2.49
CA ARG A 116 18.12 -1.55 -2.53
C ARG A 116 17.50 -2.91 -2.28
N VAL A 117 16.24 -2.98 -1.81
CA VAL A 117 15.55 -4.24 -1.60
C VAL A 117 15.46 -5.01 -2.92
N PRO A 118 15.96 -6.25 -2.99
CA PRO A 118 15.91 -7.05 -4.20
C PRO A 118 14.48 -7.25 -4.70
N VAL A 119 14.36 -7.47 -6.00
CA VAL A 119 13.07 -7.60 -6.68
C VAL A 119 13.03 -8.92 -7.44
N CYS A 120 12.00 -9.71 -7.18
CA CYS A 120 11.69 -10.93 -7.93
C CYS A 120 10.54 -10.66 -8.89
N GLY A 121 10.45 -11.43 -9.97
CA GLY A 121 9.39 -11.26 -10.96
C GLY A 121 9.42 -12.35 -12.01
N ALA A 122 8.51 -12.25 -12.98
CA ALA A 122 8.33 -13.28 -13.99
C ALA A 122 8.21 -12.70 -15.39
N ILE A 123 8.70 -13.46 -16.37
CA ILE A 123 8.44 -13.25 -17.79
C ILE A 123 7.44 -14.32 -18.21
N MET A 124 6.18 -13.93 -18.39
CA MET A 124 5.12 -14.83 -18.81
C MET A 124 4.99 -14.79 -20.34
N LEU A 125 5.22 -15.94 -20.98
CA LEU A 125 5.10 -16.16 -22.42
C LEU A 125 3.76 -16.86 -22.72
N ASN A 126 3.20 -16.60 -23.90
CA ASN A 126 2.14 -17.46 -24.44
C ASN A 126 2.72 -18.75 -25.04
N ASP A 127 1.89 -19.74 -25.38
CA ASP A 127 2.33 -21.07 -25.85
C ASP A 127 3.23 -21.06 -27.10
N THR A 128 3.02 -20.08 -27.98
CA THR A 128 3.82 -19.90 -29.21
C THR A 128 5.09 -19.08 -29.01
N TRP A 129 5.32 -18.57 -27.80
CA TRP A 129 6.50 -17.80 -27.39
C TRP A 129 6.73 -16.51 -28.19
N ASP A 130 5.67 -15.95 -28.79
CA ASP A 130 5.70 -14.72 -29.60
C ASP A 130 5.13 -13.49 -28.86
N LYS A 131 4.51 -13.68 -27.70
CA LYS A 131 3.93 -12.61 -26.87
C LYS A 131 4.37 -12.73 -25.41
N VAL A 132 4.47 -11.57 -24.75
CA VAL A 132 4.78 -11.46 -23.32
C VAL A 132 3.75 -10.61 -22.59
N VAL A 133 3.54 -10.89 -21.30
CA VAL A 133 2.76 -10.02 -20.41
C VAL A 133 3.63 -8.91 -19.84
N LEU A 134 3.17 -7.66 -19.97
CA LEU A 134 3.78 -6.47 -19.38
C LEU A 134 2.74 -5.69 -18.57
N VAL A 135 3.21 -4.95 -17.58
CA VAL A 135 2.40 -4.04 -16.76
C VAL A 135 2.89 -2.60 -16.93
N LYS A 136 1.98 -1.63 -16.78
CA LYS A 136 2.28 -0.20 -16.87
C LYS A 136 1.62 0.55 -15.73
N GLY A 137 2.38 1.40 -15.05
CA GLY A 137 1.86 2.31 -14.02
C GLY A 137 0.96 3.41 -14.59
N TRP A 138 0.10 3.95 -13.72
CA TRP A 138 -0.90 4.96 -14.07
C TRP A 138 -0.32 6.33 -14.50
N LYS A 139 0.86 6.69 -13.98
CA LYS A 139 1.50 7.97 -14.32
C LYS A 139 1.84 7.99 -15.82
N SER A 140 1.60 9.12 -16.48
CA SER A 140 1.81 9.29 -17.92
C SER A 140 3.22 8.86 -18.37
N GLY A 141 4.26 9.21 -17.60
CA GLY A 141 5.64 8.82 -17.85
C GLY A 141 6.04 7.39 -17.47
N SER A 142 5.13 6.54 -16.99
CA SER A 142 5.48 5.15 -16.61
C SER A 142 5.75 4.30 -17.84
N GLY A 143 6.91 3.66 -17.92
CA GLY A 143 7.21 2.66 -18.94
C GLY A 143 6.48 1.34 -18.72
N TRP A 144 6.42 0.51 -19.76
CA TRP A 144 6.04 -0.89 -19.66
C TRP A 144 7.19 -1.70 -19.03
N GLY A 145 6.87 -2.70 -18.22
CA GLY A 145 7.86 -3.62 -17.68
C GLY A 145 7.24 -4.94 -17.24
N PHE A 146 8.09 -5.91 -16.93
CA PHE A 146 7.64 -7.19 -16.39
C PHE A 146 7.04 -7.05 -14.98
N PRO A 147 6.03 -7.86 -14.65
CA PRO A 147 5.48 -7.94 -13.30
C PRO A 147 6.57 -8.43 -12.34
N LYS A 148 6.77 -7.65 -11.28
CA LYS A 148 7.83 -7.87 -10.29
C LYS A 148 7.51 -7.16 -8.97
N GLY A 149 7.99 -7.70 -7.86
CA GLY A 149 7.76 -7.24 -6.50
C GLY A 149 9.04 -7.30 -5.65
N LYS A 150 9.08 -6.54 -4.55
CA LYS A 150 10.20 -6.59 -3.61
C LYS A 150 10.11 -7.86 -2.77
N ILE A 151 11.25 -8.52 -2.56
CA ILE A 151 11.34 -9.72 -1.72
C ILE A 151 11.15 -9.38 -0.25
N ASN A 152 10.44 -10.23 0.48
CA ASN A 152 10.30 -10.15 1.93
C ASN A 152 11.50 -10.73 2.66
N GLN A 153 11.62 -10.42 3.96
CA GLN A 153 12.66 -11.01 4.80
C GLN A 153 12.47 -12.53 4.89
N ASN A 154 13.53 -13.29 4.61
CA ASN A 154 13.55 -14.76 4.64
C ASN A 154 12.57 -15.43 3.65
N GLU A 155 12.13 -14.69 2.62
CA GLU A 155 11.35 -15.26 1.52
C GLU A 155 12.28 -15.84 0.46
N GLU A 156 11.98 -17.05 0.00
CA GLU A 156 12.73 -17.67 -1.09
C GLU A 156 12.42 -16.96 -2.42
N PRO A 157 13.41 -16.73 -3.31
CA PRO A 157 13.19 -15.94 -4.52
C PRO A 157 12.08 -16.45 -5.46
N HIS A 158 11.77 -17.74 -5.43
CA HIS A 158 10.72 -18.36 -6.24
C HIS A 158 9.32 -18.29 -5.60
N ALA A 159 9.25 -17.96 -4.31
CA ALA A 159 8.00 -17.75 -3.57
C ALA A 159 7.54 -16.28 -3.58
N CYS A 160 8.48 -15.34 -3.78
CA CYS A 160 8.22 -13.93 -4.01
C CYS A 160 7.55 -13.67 -5.37
#